data_AF-A0A7K4JU23-F1
#
_entry.id   AF-A0A7K4JU23-F1
#
_cell.length_a   1.000
_cell.length_b   1.000
_cell.length_c   1.000
_cell.angle_alpha   90.00
_cell.angle_beta   90.00
_cell.angle_gamma   90.00
#
_symmetry.space_group_name_H-M   'P 1'
#
loop_
_entity.id
_entity.type
_entity.pdbx_description
1 polymer ?
#
loop_
_entity_poly.entity_id
_entity_poly.type
_entity_poly.pdbx_seq_one_letter_code
_entity_poly.pdbx_strand_id
1 'polypeptide(L)'
;SQMPHGHMPLPSFWKMVEDTLQQSGTQIRTFCQAFETVTPSPVTQPLNPAEERKVLSLVSKHGPDKLYQVTSNISGSKDLDLTLQRGQIVALLQSMDTKGNTSRWLVDAGG
;
A
#
# COMPACT_ATOMS: atom_id res chain seq x y z
N SER A 1 -1.04 -34.53 -24.31
CA SER A 1 0.04 -34.47 -23.30
C SER A 1 -0.43 -35.10 -22.01
N GLN A 2 0.13 -36.23 -21.61
CA GLN A 2 -0.08 -36.77 -20.27
C GLN A 2 0.70 -35.91 -19.27
N MET A 3 0.07 -35.54 -18.16
CA MET A 3 0.80 -34.89 -17.07
C MET A 3 1.78 -35.90 -16.44
N PRO A 4 2.96 -35.48 -15.94
CA PRO A 4 4.05 -36.38 -15.55
C PRO A 4 3.73 -37.38 -14.42
N HIS A 5 2.54 -37.30 -13.80
CA HIS A 5 2.21 -37.97 -12.54
C HIS A 5 1.15 -39.08 -12.68
N GLY A 6 0.81 -39.51 -13.90
CA GLY A 6 -0.26 -40.48 -14.16
C GLY A 6 -0.09 -41.87 -13.52
N HIS A 7 1.05 -42.16 -12.88
CA HIS A 7 1.35 -43.45 -12.25
C HIS A 7 1.86 -43.36 -10.80
N MET A 8 1.66 -42.25 -10.10
CA MET A 8 2.11 -42.15 -8.70
C MET A 8 1.21 -43.01 -7.78
N PRO A 9 1.76 -43.95 -6.99
CA PRO A 9 1.00 -44.68 -5.99
C PRO A 9 0.33 -43.73 -4.99
N LEU A 10 -0.92 -44.02 -4.62
CA LEU A 10 -1.73 -43.17 -3.74
C LEU A 10 -1.02 -42.73 -2.44
N PRO A 11 -0.24 -43.60 -1.74
CA PRO A 11 0.49 -43.19 -0.55
C PRO A 11 1.58 -42.14 -0.84
N SER A 12 2.26 -42.28 -1.97
CA SER A 12 3.31 -41.35 -2.41
C SER A 12 2.73 -39.99 -2.79
N PHE A 13 1.53 -39.99 -3.40
CA PHE A 13 0.80 -38.76 -3.69
C PHE A 13 0.43 -38.02 -2.41
N TRP A 14 -0.16 -38.71 -1.43
CA TRP A 14 -0.54 -38.08 -0.15
C TRP A 14 0.66 -37.51 0.61
N LYS A 15 1.78 -38.24 0.60
CA LYS A 15 3.02 -37.73 1.18
C LYS A 15 3.51 -36.47 0.49
N MET A 16 3.53 -36.45 -0.85
CA MET A 16 3.90 -35.25 -1.62
C MET A 16 2.98 -34.06 -1.30
N VAL A 17 1.68 -34.28 -1.19
CA VAL A 17 0.70 -33.23 -0.83
C VAL A 17 0.98 -32.68 0.57
N GLU A 18 1.22 -33.55 1.55
CA GLU A 18 1.54 -33.16 2.92
C GLU A 18 2.87 -32.39 3.00
N ASP A 19 3.92 -32.88 2.34
CA ASP A 19 5.22 -32.22 2.26
C ASP A 19 5.09 -30.83 1.61
N THR A 20 4.32 -30.73 0.52
CA THR A 20 4.07 -29.46 -0.18
C THR A 20 3.33 -28.47 0.72
N LEU A 21 2.33 -28.94 1.46
CA LEU A 21 1.57 -28.09 2.38
C LEU A 21 2.45 -27.59 3.53
N GLN A 22 3.24 -28.47 4.14
CA GLN A 22 4.19 -28.10 5.20
C GLN A 22 5.26 -27.13 4.70
N GLN A 23 5.79 -27.36 3.51
CA GLN A 23 6.77 -26.47 2.90
C GLN A 23 6.17 -25.09 2.62
N SER A 24 4.97 -25.03 2.04
CA SER A 24 4.26 -23.77 1.79
C SER A 24 3.97 -23.01 3.09
N GLY A 25 3.52 -23.70 4.14
CA GLY A 25 3.29 -23.12 5.46
C GLY A 25 4.57 -22.57 6.09
N THR A 26 5.70 -23.24 5.88
CA THR A 26 7.02 -22.77 6.33
C THR A 26 7.43 -21.51 5.55
N GLN A 27 7.26 -21.49 4.22
CA GLN A 27 7.58 -20.33 3.41
C GLN A 27 6.76 -19.09 3.79
N ILE A 28 5.44 -19.24 3.99
CA ILE A 28 4.57 -18.14 4.43
C ILE A 28 5.04 -17.59 5.78
N ARG A 29 5.36 -18.47 6.72
CA ARG A 29 5.83 -18.05 8.05
C ARG A 29 7.15 -17.30 7.99
N THR A 30 8.11 -17.82 7.23
CA THR A 30 9.40 -17.14 6.99
C THR A 30 9.19 -15.78 6.35
N PHE A 31 8.29 -15.68 5.38
CA PHE A 31 7.94 -14.41 4.73
C PHE A 31 7.33 -13.41 5.73
N CYS A 32 6.37 -13.84 6.57
CA CYS A 32 5.79 -12.98 7.61
C CYS A 32 6.84 -12.48 8.60
N GLN A 33 7.74 -13.36 9.07
CA GLN A 33 8.83 -12.99 9.98
C GLN A 33 9.82 -12.01 9.32
N ALA A 34 10.15 -12.22 8.05
CA ALA A 34 10.96 -11.27 7.29
C ALA A 34 10.27 -9.91 7.20
N PHE A 35 8.94 -9.88 7.03
CA PHE A 35 8.21 -8.62 7.00
C PHE A 35 8.27 -7.89 8.35
N GLU A 36 8.05 -8.57 9.47
CA GLU A 36 8.13 -7.98 10.82
C GLU A 36 9.55 -7.48 11.16
N THR A 37 10.58 -8.17 10.70
CA THR A 37 11.98 -7.82 10.97
C THR A 37 12.53 -6.73 10.05
N VAL A 38 11.98 -6.60 8.84
CA VAL A 38 12.46 -5.66 7.82
C VAL A 38 11.56 -4.43 7.72
N THR A 39 10.35 -4.42 8.29
CA THR A 39 9.55 -3.20 8.41
C THR A 39 10.31 -2.20 9.28
N PRO A 40 10.84 -1.10 8.72
CA PRO A 40 11.39 -0.05 9.55
C PRO A 40 10.28 0.44 10.47
N SER A 41 10.57 0.65 11.76
CA SER A 41 9.69 1.40 12.64
C SER A 41 9.20 2.64 11.91
N PRO A 42 7.90 2.99 11.95
CA PRO A 42 7.39 4.16 11.26
C PRO A 42 8.25 5.35 11.69
N VAL A 43 9.09 5.80 10.78
CA VAL A 43 9.99 6.93 11.04
C VAL A 43 9.08 8.14 11.11
N THR A 44 8.72 8.55 12.32
CA THR A 44 8.16 9.87 12.58
C THR A 44 9.26 10.88 12.35
N GLN A 45 9.50 11.20 11.09
CA GLN A 45 10.37 12.30 10.71
C GLN A 45 9.61 13.59 11.04
N PRO A 46 10.17 14.51 11.85
CA PRO A 46 9.52 15.77 12.14
C PRO A 46 9.24 16.53 10.84
N LEU A 47 8.01 17.01 10.67
CA LEU A 47 7.68 17.90 9.56
C LEU A 47 8.51 19.18 9.68
N ASN A 48 8.94 19.73 8.56
CA ASN A 48 9.51 21.07 8.60
C ASN A 48 8.40 22.12 8.91
N PRO A 49 8.74 23.33 9.38
CA PRO A 49 7.73 24.32 9.78
C PRO A 49 6.74 24.71 8.68
N ALA A 50 7.12 24.62 7.40
CA ALA A 50 6.22 24.94 6.30
C ALA A 50 5.20 23.81 6.07
N GLU A 51 5.63 22.56 6.16
CA GLU A 51 4.77 21.39 6.10
C GLU A 51 3.80 21.33 7.28
N GLU A 52 4.29 21.63 8.49
CA GLU A 52 3.44 21.70 9.69
C GLU A 52 2.32 22.73 9.52
N ARG A 53 2.64 23.94 9.04
CA ARG A 53 1.63 24.97 8.73
C ARG A 53 0.62 24.51 7.68
N LYS A 54 1.08 23.81 6.64
CA LYS A 54 0.18 23.24 5.62
C LYS A 54 -0.76 22.20 6.23
N VAL A 55 -0.24 21.28 7.05
CA VAL A 55 -1.07 20.29 7.74
C VAL A 55 -2.09 20.96 8.64
N LEU A 56 -1.69 21.95 9.45
CA LEU A 56 -2.61 22.70 10.31
C LEU A 56 -3.69 23.42 9.50
N SER A 57 -3.34 24.01 8.35
CA SER A 57 -4.29 24.62 7.42
C SER A 57 -5.29 23.60 6.87
N LEU A 58 -4.82 22.42 6.46
CA LEU A 58 -5.67 21.34 5.96
C LEU A 58 -6.60 20.80 7.05
N VAL A 59 -6.09 20.56 8.27
CA VAL A 59 -6.90 20.13 9.43
C VAL A 59 -7.99 21.16 9.72
N SER A 60 -7.63 22.45 9.76
CA SER A 60 -8.56 23.54 10.04
C SER A 60 -9.69 23.63 9.00
N LYS A 61 -9.37 23.42 7.72
CA LYS A 61 -10.33 23.50 6.61
C LYS A 61 -11.23 22.28 6.48
N HIS A 62 -10.67 21.08 6.66
CA HIS A 62 -11.35 19.84 6.23
C HIS A 62 -11.66 18.86 7.37
N GLY A 63 -11.05 19.05 8.54
CA GLY A 63 -11.09 18.09 9.63
C GLY A 63 -9.99 17.02 9.54
N PRO A 64 -9.56 16.44 10.68
CA PRO A 64 -8.51 15.43 10.70
C PRO A 64 -8.91 14.09 10.08
N ASP A 65 -10.21 13.79 10.02
CA ASP A 65 -10.80 12.56 9.46
C ASP A 65 -10.62 12.44 7.94
N LYS A 66 -10.33 13.57 7.28
CA LYS A 66 -10.12 13.63 5.83
C LYS A 66 -8.66 13.71 5.43
N LEU A 67 -7.72 13.65 6.38
CA LEU A 67 -6.30 13.77 6.07
C LEU A 67 -5.67 12.41 5.80
N TYR A 68 -4.92 12.36 4.70
CA TYR A 68 -4.24 11.17 4.24
C TYR A 68 -2.77 11.49 3.94
N GLN A 69 -1.89 10.56 4.32
CA GLN A 69 -0.48 10.63 3.98
C GLN A 69 -0.20 9.87 2.67
N VAL A 70 0.55 10.50 1.78
CA VAL A 70 1.02 9.89 0.54
C VAL A 70 2.05 8.80 0.88
N THR A 71 1.79 7.56 0.46
CA THR A 71 2.62 6.40 0.83
C THR A 71 3.75 6.10 -0.17
N SER A 72 3.66 6.63 -1.39
CA SER A 72 4.67 6.51 -2.45
C SER A 72 4.74 7.78 -3.29
N ASN A 73 5.86 8.04 -3.95
CA ASN A 73 5.97 9.18 -4.86
C ASN A 73 4.97 9.04 -6.02
N ILE A 74 4.29 10.14 -6.34
CA ILE A 74 3.31 10.25 -7.43
C ILE A 74 3.83 11.31 -8.40
N SER A 75 3.92 10.94 -9.68
CA SER A 75 4.26 11.87 -10.76
C SER A 75 3.00 12.21 -11.53
N GLY A 76 2.59 13.48 -11.48
CA GLY A 76 1.46 13.97 -12.25
C GLY A 76 1.80 14.04 -13.74
N SER A 77 0.87 13.59 -14.60
CA SER A 77 1.12 13.50 -16.06
C SER A 77 0.04 14.17 -16.92
N LYS A 78 -1.13 14.45 -16.34
CA LYS A 78 -2.26 15.11 -16.98
C LYS A 78 -2.52 16.48 -16.36
N ASP A 79 -3.37 17.24 -17.02
CA ASP A 79 -3.87 18.49 -16.48
C ASP A 79 -4.59 18.26 -15.13
N LEU A 80 -4.30 19.13 -14.17
CA LEU A 80 -4.68 19.03 -12.75
C LEU A 80 -4.05 17.89 -11.94
N ASP A 81 -3.16 17.07 -12.51
CA ASP A 81 -2.46 16.05 -11.73
C ASP A 81 -1.47 16.70 -10.76
N LEU A 82 -1.47 16.22 -9.53
CA LEU A 82 -0.48 16.61 -8.54
C LEU A 82 0.74 15.71 -8.65
N THR A 83 1.92 16.32 -8.53
CA THR A 83 3.16 15.60 -8.25
C THR A 83 3.42 15.67 -6.75
N LEU A 84 3.41 14.51 -6.08
CA LEU A 84 3.49 14.41 -4.62
C LEU A 84 4.62 13.45 -4.22
N GLN A 85 5.27 13.74 -3.10
CA GLN A 85 6.28 12.89 -2.50
C GLN A 85 5.69 12.07 -1.36
N ARG A 86 6.26 10.87 -1.15
CA ARG A 86 5.97 10.07 0.04
C ARG A 86 6.13 10.92 1.30
N GLY A 87 5.16 10.84 2.19
CA GLY A 87 5.15 11.55 3.46
C GLY A 87 4.31 12.82 3.46
N GLN A 88 4.04 13.42 2.30
CA GLN A 88 3.18 14.61 2.21
C GLN A 88 1.74 14.29 2.62
N ILE A 89 1.07 15.28 3.20
CA ILE A 89 -0.33 15.17 3.67
C ILE A 89 -1.25 15.94 2.73
N VAL A 90 -2.38 15.33 2.40
CA VAL A 90 -3.46 15.92 1.60
C VAL A 90 -4.80 15.72 2.28
N ALA A 91 -5.78 16.57 1.98
CA ALA A 91 -7.17 16.36 2.40
C ALA A 91 -8.00 15.76 1.26
N LEU A 92 -8.74 14.70 1.56
CA LEU A 92 -9.67 14.08 0.61
C LEU A 92 -10.91 14.98 0.42
N LEU A 93 -11.13 15.42 -0.82
CA LEU A 93 -12.34 16.14 -1.20
C LEU A 93 -13.39 15.18 -1.76
N GLN A 94 -12.97 14.32 -2.68
CA GLN A 94 -13.81 13.29 -3.30
C GLN A 94 -13.00 12.04 -3.63
N SER A 95 -13.61 10.87 -3.44
CA SER A 95 -13.02 9.56 -3.79
C SER A 95 -13.13 9.22 -5.29
N MET A 96 -13.29 10.23 -6.14
CA MET A 96 -13.28 10.17 -7.59
C MET A 96 -12.68 11.48 -8.15
N ASP A 97 -12.22 11.48 -9.40
CA ASP A 97 -11.87 12.73 -10.08
C ASP A 97 -13.11 13.50 -10.58
N THR A 98 -12.89 14.71 -11.10
CA THR A 98 -13.94 15.58 -11.65
C THR A 98 -14.67 14.99 -12.87
N LYS A 99 -14.20 13.86 -13.40
CA LYS A 99 -14.79 13.11 -14.52
C LYS A 99 -15.46 11.82 -14.06
N GLY A 100 -15.55 11.58 -12.75
CA GLY A 100 -16.19 10.40 -12.17
C GLY A 100 -15.30 9.15 -12.13
N ASN A 101 -14.00 9.27 -12.42
CA ASN A 101 -13.09 8.13 -12.34
C ASN A 101 -12.74 7.82 -10.88
N THR A 102 -13.20 6.67 -10.38
CA THR A 102 -12.97 6.21 -9.01
C THR A 102 -11.56 5.67 -8.76
N SER A 103 -10.71 5.50 -9.78
CA SER A 103 -9.30 5.15 -9.59
C SER A 103 -8.43 6.34 -9.21
N ARG A 104 -9.03 7.53 -9.05
CA ARG A 104 -8.36 8.80 -8.80
C ARG A 104 -9.12 9.55 -7.74
N TRP A 105 -8.42 10.30 -6.88
CA TRP A 105 -9.07 11.15 -5.88
C TRP A 105 -8.88 12.61 -6.24
N LEU A 106 -9.89 13.41 -5.94
CA LEU A 106 -9.75 14.85 -5.88
C LEU A 106 -9.33 15.22 -4.46
N VAL A 107 -8.22 15.94 -4.34
CA VAL A 107 -7.61 16.28 -3.04
C VAL A 107 -7.22 17.75 -2.98
N ASP A 108 -7.19 18.29 -1.77
CA ASP A 108 -6.55 19.57 -1.46
C ASP A 108 -5.14 19.29 -0.90
N ALA A 109 -4.12 19.85 -1.56
CA ALA A 109 -2.71 19.71 -1.17
C ALA A 109 -2.15 20.92 -0.39
N GLY A 110 -3.03 21.82 0.08
CA GLY A 110 -2.65 22.98 0.89
C GLY A 110 -1.84 24.01 0.12
N GLY A 111 -2.16 24.18 -1.17
CA GLY A 111 -1.67 25.25 -2.05
C GLY A 111 -2.26 26.61 -1.69
#